data_AF-A0A1F3WUS8-F1
#
_entry.id   AF-A0A1F3WUS8-F1
#
_cell.length_a   1.000
_cell.length_b   1.000
_cell.length_c   1.000
_cell.angle_alpha   90.00
_cell.angle_beta   90.00
_cell.angle_gamma   90.00
#
_symmetry.space_group_name_H-M   'P 1'
#
loop_
_entity.id
_entity.type
_entity.pdbx_description
1 polymer ?
#
loop_
_entity_poly.entity_id
_entity_poly.type
_entity_poly.pdbx_seq_one_letter_code
_entity_poly.pdbx_strand_id
1 'polypeptide(L)'
;MTTPRFSPAKGQQVIVVCDSAAITAGDISGVLTALKSLSSDRSSAMSAEGAVTLVFHGYDNDPRELEAIPEVRAWFARLFEAWPYWSFFASRIDQTVPLVLTMLLSGEAVAGEPGMVGWSFDLDELKPLLLELFGHQNELIERLEIGEDVNERVTHDFLEAAQAFFN
;
A
#
# COMPACT_ATOMS: atom_id res chain seq x y z
N MET A 1 3.61 24.95 -23.54
CA MET A 1 2.26 24.58 -23.06
C MET A 1 2.32 23.12 -22.67
N THR A 2 2.54 22.86 -21.39
CA THR A 2 2.67 21.53 -20.81
C THR A 2 1.26 20.97 -20.63
N THR A 3 0.88 20.00 -21.46
CA THR A 3 -0.38 19.27 -21.28
C THR A 3 -0.31 18.57 -19.92
N PRO A 4 -1.25 18.80 -18.99
CA PRO A 4 -1.24 18.01 -17.78
C PRO A 4 -1.63 16.58 -18.15
N ARG A 5 -0.72 15.63 -17.92
CA ARG A 5 -0.99 14.19 -18.02
C ARG A 5 -1.82 13.76 -16.82
N PHE A 6 -3.11 14.11 -16.83
CA PHE A 6 -4.04 13.59 -15.84
C PHE A 6 -4.56 12.24 -16.32
N SER A 7 -4.22 11.18 -15.58
CA SER A 7 -4.95 9.91 -15.67
C SER A 7 -6.42 10.18 -15.28
N PRO A 8 -7.42 9.68 -16.05
CA PRO A 8 -8.83 10.02 -15.85
C PRO A 8 -9.45 9.51 -14.54
N ALA A 9 -8.73 8.73 -13.73
CA ALA A 9 -9.22 8.12 -12.48
C ALA A 9 -9.20 9.04 -11.24
N LYS A 10 -9.15 10.37 -11.42
CA LYS A 10 -8.91 11.34 -10.33
C LYS A 10 -10.05 11.51 -9.29
N GLY A 11 -11.00 10.57 -9.19
CA GLY A 11 -12.16 10.70 -8.31
C GLY A 11 -12.75 9.41 -7.74
N GLN A 12 -12.19 8.24 -8.03
CA GLN A 12 -12.66 6.98 -7.46
C GLN A 12 -11.65 6.50 -6.43
N GLN A 13 -12.05 6.45 -5.16
CA GLN A 13 -11.32 5.76 -4.10
C GLN A 13 -11.94 4.39 -3.87
N VAL A 14 -11.09 3.38 -3.71
CA VAL A 14 -11.48 2.06 -3.26
C VAL A 14 -11.03 1.93 -1.81
N ILE A 15 -11.98 2.04 -0.88
CA ILE A 15 -11.67 1.95 0.55
C ILE A 15 -11.72 0.50 0.99
N VAL A 16 -10.61 0.00 1.51
CA VAL A 16 -10.49 -1.33 2.10
C VAL A 16 -10.43 -1.16 3.61
N VAL A 17 -11.49 -1.60 4.29
CA VAL A 17 -11.57 -1.53 5.75
C VAL A 17 -10.96 -2.79 6.36
N CYS A 18 -9.96 -2.60 7.22
CA CYS A 18 -9.25 -3.63 7.96
C CYS A 18 -9.70 -3.56 9.43
N ASP A 19 -10.63 -4.45 9.80
CA ASP A 19 -11.23 -4.47 11.14
C ASP A 19 -10.29 -5.12 12.17
N SER A 20 -10.14 -4.48 13.34
CA SER A 20 -9.31 -4.99 14.44
C SER A 20 -9.65 -6.43 14.84
N ALA A 21 -10.93 -6.84 14.85
CA ALA A 21 -11.31 -8.20 15.21
C ALA A 21 -10.78 -9.23 14.20
N ALA A 22 -10.85 -8.91 12.90
CA ALA A 22 -10.28 -9.75 11.84
C ALA A 22 -8.74 -9.77 11.93
N ILE A 23 -8.12 -8.62 12.20
CA ILE A 23 -6.66 -8.51 12.36
C ILE A 23 -6.16 -9.37 13.53
N THR A 24 -6.77 -9.23 14.71
CA THR A 24 -6.41 -10.01 15.90
C THR A 24 -6.66 -11.51 15.70
N ALA A 25 -7.74 -11.89 15.00
CA ALA A 25 -8.00 -13.29 14.63
C ALA A 25 -7.04 -13.82 13.55
N GLY A 26 -6.30 -12.92 12.90
CA GLY A 26 -5.42 -13.23 11.81
C GLY A 26 -6.12 -13.56 10.49
N ASP A 27 -7.38 -13.16 10.33
CA ASP A 27 -8.17 -13.44 9.14
C ASP A 27 -7.98 -12.36 8.08
N ILE A 28 -7.36 -12.75 6.96
CA ILE A 28 -7.19 -11.88 5.79
C ILE A 28 -8.28 -12.10 4.73
N SER A 29 -9.16 -13.09 4.90
CA SER A 29 -9.98 -13.65 3.81
C SER A 29 -10.88 -12.61 3.16
N GLY A 30 -11.58 -11.79 3.95
CA GLY A 30 -12.48 -10.76 3.43
C GLY A 30 -11.75 -9.71 2.58
N VAL A 31 -10.65 -9.17 3.12
CA VAL A 31 -9.81 -8.19 2.41
C VAL A 31 -9.14 -8.81 1.18
N LEU A 32 -8.58 -10.02 1.32
CA LEU A 32 -7.93 -10.73 0.25
C LEU A 32 -8.88 -11.02 -0.91
N THR A 33 -10.12 -11.41 -0.65
CA THR A 33 -11.14 -11.61 -1.69
C THR A 33 -11.42 -10.32 -2.44
N ALA A 34 -11.56 -9.19 -1.73
CA ALA A 34 -11.78 -7.90 -2.36
C ALA A 34 -10.59 -7.50 -3.27
N LEU A 35 -9.36 -7.59 -2.75
CA LEU A 35 -8.14 -7.25 -3.50
C LEU A 35 -7.92 -8.17 -4.72
N LYS A 36 -8.17 -9.47 -4.58
CA LYS A 36 -8.12 -10.41 -5.70
C LYS A 36 -9.13 -10.08 -6.80
N SER A 37 -10.31 -9.58 -6.44
CA SER A 37 -11.29 -9.11 -7.42
C SER A 37 -10.74 -7.93 -8.23
N LEU A 38 -10.03 -6.99 -7.59
CA LEU A 38 -9.43 -5.84 -8.28
C LEU A 38 -8.33 -6.28 -9.27
N SER A 39 -7.55 -7.29 -8.92
CA SER A 39 -6.45 -7.81 -9.76
C SER A 39 -6.83 -8.99 -10.67
N SER A 40 -8.13 -9.25 -10.85
CA SER A 40 -8.64 -10.44 -11.55
C SER A 40 -8.53 -10.34 -13.06
N ASP A 41 -8.75 -9.14 -13.60
CA ASP A 41 -8.71 -8.85 -15.03
C ASP A 41 -8.20 -7.42 -15.27
N ARG A 42 -7.86 -7.13 -16.53
CA ARG A 42 -7.32 -5.83 -16.94
C ARG A 42 -8.25 -4.67 -16.65
N SER A 43 -9.55 -4.81 -16.90
CA SER A 43 -10.52 -3.73 -16.68
C SER A 43 -10.63 -3.39 -15.20
N SER A 44 -10.77 -4.42 -14.36
CA SER A 44 -10.82 -4.28 -12.91
C SER A 44 -9.56 -3.63 -12.36
N ALA A 45 -8.38 -4.08 -12.80
CA ALA A 45 -7.10 -3.53 -12.33
C ALA A 45 -6.95 -2.06 -12.73
N MET A 46 -7.18 -1.73 -14.00
CA MET A 46 -7.08 -0.36 -14.51
C MET A 46 -8.08 0.59 -13.82
N SER A 47 -9.25 0.10 -13.39
CA SER A 47 -10.25 0.91 -12.68
C SER A 47 -9.86 1.26 -11.24
N ALA A 48 -8.95 0.49 -10.63
CA ALA A 48 -8.51 0.66 -9.24
C ALA A 48 -7.03 1.03 -9.11
N GLU A 49 -6.37 1.33 -10.24
CA GLU A 49 -4.99 1.76 -10.29
C GLU A 49 -4.78 3.02 -9.42
N GLY A 50 -3.83 2.94 -8.48
CA GLY A 50 -3.48 4.06 -7.61
C GLY A 50 -4.63 4.60 -6.75
N ALA A 51 -5.66 3.79 -6.48
CA ALA A 51 -6.93 4.22 -5.88
C ALA A 51 -7.31 3.48 -4.59
N VAL A 52 -6.55 2.44 -4.19
CA VAL A 52 -6.87 1.60 -3.04
C VAL A 52 -6.34 2.22 -1.75
N THR A 53 -7.23 2.66 -0.87
CA THR A 53 -6.91 3.21 0.44
C THR A 53 -7.12 2.16 1.53
N LEU A 54 -6.15 2.01 2.43
CA LEU A 54 -6.28 1.17 3.62
C LEU A 54 -6.83 1.98 4.80
N VAL A 55 -7.85 1.46 5.47
CA VAL A 55 -8.41 2.07 6.69
C VAL A 55 -8.48 1.03 7.78
N PHE A 56 -7.81 1.27 8.90
CA PHE A 56 -7.76 0.37 10.04
C PHE A 56 -8.80 0.80 11.08
N HIS A 57 -9.81 -0.05 11.32
CA HIS A 57 -10.90 0.26 12.25
C HIS A 57 -10.69 -0.42 13.60
N GLY A 58 -10.86 0.32 14.70
CA GLY A 58 -10.75 -0.18 16.07
C GLY A 58 -9.40 0.08 16.75
N TYR A 59 -8.50 0.81 16.10
CA TYR A 59 -7.21 1.22 16.66
C TYR A 59 -7.14 2.70 17.06
N ASP A 60 -8.25 3.44 16.98
CA ASP A 60 -8.30 4.90 17.22
C ASP A 60 -7.84 5.33 18.62
N ASN A 61 -7.87 4.41 19.59
CA ASN A 61 -7.45 4.65 20.99
C ASN A 61 -6.10 3.99 21.32
N ASP A 62 -5.43 3.34 20.36
CA ASP A 62 -4.09 2.79 20.57
C ASP A 62 -3.07 3.93 20.49
N PRO A 63 -2.19 4.11 21.49
CA PRO A 63 -1.18 5.18 21.47
C PRO A 63 -0.02 4.91 20.49
N ARG A 64 0.01 3.74 19.85
CA ARG A 64 1.04 3.35 18.88
C ARG A 64 0.57 3.67 17.47
N GLU A 65 1.50 4.11 16.62
CA GLU A 65 1.28 4.10 15.17
C GLU A 65 0.99 2.67 14.68
N LEU A 66 0.22 2.54 13.59
CA LEU A 66 -0.23 1.24 13.09
C LEU A 66 0.95 0.28 12.82
N GLU A 67 2.03 0.78 12.23
CA GLU A 67 3.25 0.03 11.94
C GLU A 67 4.02 -0.40 13.19
N ALA A 68 3.69 0.13 14.37
CA ALA A 68 4.24 -0.28 15.66
C ALA A 68 3.36 -1.31 16.40
N ILE A 69 2.21 -1.69 15.83
CA ILE A 69 1.28 -2.68 16.40
C ILE A 69 1.60 -4.08 15.82
N PRO A 70 2.11 -5.04 16.63
CA PRO A 70 2.61 -6.33 16.12
C PRO A 70 1.57 -7.15 15.34
N GLU A 71 0.33 -7.20 15.81
CA GLU A 71 -0.76 -7.92 15.18
C GLU A 71 -1.15 -7.32 13.83
N VAL A 72 -1.07 -5.99 13.68
CA VAL A 72 -1.33 -5.30 12.41
C VAL A 72 -0.22 -5.62 11.41
N ARG A 73 1.06 -5.53 11.83
CA ARG A 73 2.21 -5.88 10.98
C ARG A 73 2.13 -7.34 10.52
N ALA A 74 1.91 -8.27 11.44
CA ALA A 74 1.83 -9.69 11.14
C ALA A 74 0.67 -10.00 10.19
N TRP A 75 -0.47 -9.32 10.37
CA TRP A 75 -1.61 -9.45 9.48
C TRP A 75 -1.32 -8.90 8.08
N PHE A 76 -0.70 -7.72 7.99
CA PHE A 76 -0.37 -7.09 6.72
C PHE A 76 0.70 -7.87 5.95
N ALA A 77 1.71 -8.42 6.63
CA ALA A 77 2.73 -9.28 6.02
C ALA A 77 2.11 -10.52 5.33
N ARG A 78 1.15 -11.19 5.99
CA ARG A 78 0.41 -12.31 5.37
C ARG A 78 -0.44 -11.84 4.19
N LEU A 79 -1.05 -10.67 4.29
CA LEU A 79 -1.84 -10.11 3.19
C LEU A 79 -0.95 -9.83 1.98
N PHE A 80 0.23 -9.24 2.21
CA PHE A 80 1.22 -8.96 1.18
C PHE A 80 1.71 -10.24 0.50
N GLU A 81 2.05 -11.29 1.26
CA GLU A 81 2.45 -12.59 0.71
C GLU A 81 1.36 -13.19 -0.19
N ALA A 82 0.08 -13.01 0.17
CA ALA A 82 -1.05 -13.51 -0.61
C ALA A 82 -1.46 -12.61 -1.79
N TRP A 83 -1.10 -11.32 -1.75
CA TRP A 83 -1.45 -10.30 -2.74
C TRP A 83 -0.43 -9.13 -2.68
N PRO A 84 0.63 -9.16 -3.53
CA PRO A 84 1.76 -8.25 -3.37
C PRO A 84 1.72 -6.99 -4.28
N TYR A 85 0.56 -6.64 -4.83
CA TYR A 85 0.46 -5.65 -5.92
C TYR A 85 0.34 -4.18 -5.47
N TRP A 86 0.81 -3.83 -4.28
CA TRP A 86 0.59 -2.51 -3.70
C TRP A 86 1.19 -1.36 -4.52
N SER A 87 2.32 -1.55 -5.19
CA SER A 87 2.87 -0.48 -6.03
C SER A 87 1.98 -0.14 -7.21
N PHE A 88 1.09 -1.05 -7.65
CA PHE A 88 0.08 -0.73 -8.66
C PHE A 88 -1.17 -0.07 -8.06
N PHE A 89 -1.64 -0.57 -6.92
CA PHE A 89 -2.99 -0.25 -6.42
C PHE A 89 -3.04 0.82 -5.31
N ALA A 90 -2.00 0.99 -4.50
CA ALA A 90 -2.03 1.87 -3.32
C ALA A 90 -2.45 3.31 -3.68
N SER A 91 -3.33 3.91 -2.90
CA SER A 91 -3.81 5.27 -3.17
C SER A 91 -2.68 6.28 -3.26
N ARG A 92 -2.67 7.09 -4.33
CA ARG A 92 -1.67 8.15 -4.56
C ARG A 92 -2.02 9.50 -3.94
N ILE A 93 -3.17 9.60 -3.28
CA ILE A 93 -3.72 10.87 -2.78
C ILE A 93 -3.79 10.94 -1.26
N ASP A 94 -3.44 9.86 -0.57
CA ASP A 94 -3.42 9.75 0.90
C ASP A 94 -2.16 9.02 1.40
N GLN A 95 -2.15 8.65 2.68
CA GLN A 95 -1.01 8.03 3.36
C GLN A 95 -0.85 6.52 3.09
N THR A 96 -1.58 5.94 2.13
CA THR A 96 -1.51 4.49 1.88
C THR A 96 -0.13 4.05 1.39
N VAL A 97 0.52 4.81 0.48
CA VAL A 97 1.87 4.45 0.02
C VAL A 97 2.87 4.42 1.18
N PRO A 98 2.99 5.48 2.01
CA PRO A 98 3.83 5.44 3.21
C PRO A 98 3.51 4.28 4.16
N LEU A 99 2.22 4.06 4.45
CA LEU A 99 1.78 2.99 5.35
C LEU A 99 2.18 1.60 4.85
N VAL A 100 2.03 1.33 3.54
CA VAL A 100 2.49 0.06 2.94
C VAL A 100 3.99 -0.11 3.15
N LEU A 101 4.78 0.95 2.91
CA LEU A 101 6.23 0.89 3.04
C LEU A 101 6.65 0.66 4.50
N THR A 102 6.11 1.41 5.46
CA THR A 102 6.47 1.28 6.88
C THR A 102 6.00 -0.03 7.52
N MET A 103 4.90 -0.61 7.04
CA MET A 103 4.43 -1.94 7.44
C MET A 103 5.36 -3.07 6.98
N LEU A 104 6.00 -2.92 5.83
CA LEU A 104 6.89 -3.94 5.23
C LEU A 104 8.35 -3.79 5.65
N LEU A 105 8.80 -2.55 5.90
CA LEU A 105 10.16 -2.30 6.38
C LEU A 105 10.34 -2.78 7.81
N SER A 106 11.51 -3.36 8.09
CA SER A 106 11.90 -3.65 9.47
C SER A 106 12.09 -2.33 10.21
N GLY A 107 11.72 -2.31 11.48
CA GLY A 107 11.87 -1.13 12.30
C GLY A 107 11.67 -1.41 13.77
N GLU A 108 11.84 -0.36 14.55
CA GLU A 108 11.66 -0.38 15.99
C GLU A 108 10.79 0.78 16.46
N ALA A 109 10.03 0.50 17.51
CA ALA A 109 9.25 1.50 18.21
C ALA A 109 10.19 2.51 18.88
N VAL A 110 9.99 3.79 18.60
CA VAL A 110 10.74 4.89 19.20
C VAL A 110 9.81 5.82 19.97
N ALA A 111 10.35 6.55 20.94
CA ALA A 111 9.58 7.59 21.62
C ALA A 111 9.18 8.67 20.60
N GLY A 112 7.88 8.86 20.39
CA GLY A 112 7.34 9.90 19.52
C GLY A 112 7.09 11.21 20.29
N GLU A 113 6.10 11.98 19.84
CA GLU A 113 5.56 13.10 20.60
C GLU A 113 5.05 12.65 21.99
N PRO A 114 4.88 13.56 22.99
CA PRO A 114 4.47 13.18 24.34
C PRO A 114 3.16 12.35 24.36
N GLY A 115 3.29 11.05 24.68
CA GLY A 115 2.17 10.11 24.73
C GLY A 115 2.02 9.21 23.48
N MET A 116 2.85 9.40 22.46
CA MET A 116 2.83 8.65 21.19
C MET A 116 4.07 7.76 21.05
N VAL A 117 3.90 6.62 20.37
CA VAL A 117 5.00 5.72 19.98
C VAL A 117 5.18 5.79 18.47
N GLY A 118 6.30 6.37 18.02
CA GLY A 118 6.68 6.45 16.60
C GLY A 118 7.39 5.20 16.12
N TRP A 119 7.74 5.17 14.83
CA TRP A 119 8.41 4.04 14.18
C TRP A 119 9.68 4.51 13.44
N SER A 120 10.81 3.87 13.72
CA SER A 120 12.09 4.11 13.04
C SER A 120 12.45 2.88 12.21
N PHE A 121 12.98 3.08 11.00
CA PHE A 121 13.34 2.01 10.07
C PHE A 121 14.61 2.36 9.30
N ASP A 122 15.27 1.33 8.76
CA ASP A 122 16.50 1.49 8.00
C ASP A 122 16.19 1.89 6.54
N LEU A 123 16.70 3.04 6.12
CA LEU A 123 16.55 3.52 4.74
C LEU A 123 17.32 2.64 3.74
N ASP A 124 18.33 1.89 4.17
CA ASP A 124 19.03 0.94 3.32
C ASP A 124 18.12 -0.24 2.90
N GLU A 125 17.07 -0.55 3.69
CA GLU A 125 16.06 -1.57 3.37
C GLU A 125 15.01 -1.08 2.36
N LEU A 126 14.85 0.24 2.18
CA LEU A 126 13.84 0.83 1.29
C LEU A 126 14.07 0.43 -0.17
N LYS A 127 15.31 0.51 -0.65
CA LYS A 127 15.61 0.20 -2.05
C LYS A 127 15.33 -1.27 -2.41
N PRO A 128 15.79 -2.27 -1.63
CA PRO A 128 15.39 -3.67 -1.83
C PRO A 128 13.87 -3.86 -1.87
N LEU A 129 13.14 -3.26 -0.92
CA LEU A 129 11.68 -3.35 -0.89
C LEU A 129 11.02 -2.76 -2.14
N LEU A 130 11.46 -1.58 -2.60
CA LEU A 130 10.93 -0.98 -3.83
C LEU A 130 11.16 -1.88 -5.05
N LEU A 131 12.33 -2.52 -5.15
CA LEU A 131 12.62 -3.46 -6.24
C LEU A 131 11.71 -4.69 -6.18
N GLU A 132 11.40 -5.21 -5.00
CA GLU A 132 10.45 -6.31 -4.81
C GLU A 132 9.04 -5.90 -5.25
N LEU A 133 8.54 -4.76 -4.77
CA LEU A 133 7.22 -4.24 -5.13
C LEU A 133 7.08 -4.04 -6.64
N PHE A 134 8.08 -3.44 -7.30
CA PHE A 134 8.06 -3.27 -8.75
C PHE A 134 8.20 -4.59 -9.50
N GLY A 135 8.87 -5.59 -8.94
CA GLY A 135 8.84 -6.96 -9.46
C GLY A 135 7.43 -7.53 -9.53
N HIS A 136 6.64 -7.37 -8.47
CA HIS A 136 5.24 -7.81 -8.45
C HIS A 136 4.34 -7.01 -9.39
N GLN A 137 4.58 -5.70 -9.52
CA GLN A 137 3.87 -4.88 -10.50
C GLN A 137 4.15 -5.31 -11.94
N ASN A 138 5.40 -5.61 -12.27
CA ASN A 138 5.78 -6.11 -13.59
C ASN A 138 5.06 -7.42 -13.90
N GLU A 139 5.01 -8.36 -12.95
CA GLU A 139 4.24 -9.60 -13.10
C GLU A 139 2.76 -9.34 -13.35
N LEU A 140 2.13 -8.47 -12.55
CA LEU A 140 0.72 -8.11 -12.73
C LEU A 140 0.45 -7.55 -14.13
N ILE A 141 1.30 -6.63 -14.58
CA ILE A 141 1.15 -5.94 -15.86
C ILE A 141 1.31 -6.91 -17.03
N GLU A 142 2.29 -7.81 -16.96
CA GLU A 142 2.46 -8.89 -17.94
C GLU A 142 1.26 -9.83 -17.95
N ARG A 143 0.83 -10.31 -16.77
CA ARG A 143 -0.31 -11.24 -16.61
C ARG A 143 -1.62 -10.67 -17.14
N LEU A 144 -1.84 -9.35 -17.01
CA LEU A 144 -3.05 -8.67 -17.44
C LEU A 144 -2.93 -8.00 -18.82
N GLU A 145 -1.81 -8.19 -19.51
CA GLU A 145 -1.51 -7.58 -20.82
C GLU A 145 -1.74 -6.04 -20.81
N ILE A 146 -1.28 -5.39 -19.74
CA ILE A 146 -1.29 -3.95 -19.57
C ILE A 146 -0.10 -3.34 -20.32
N GLY A 147 -0.27 -2.16 -20.92
CA GLY A 147 0.78 -1.49 -21.69
C GLY A 147 1.96 -1.05 -20.84
N GLU A 148 3.16 -1.07 -21.42
CA GLU A 148 4.40 -0.63 -20.77
C GLU A 148 4.35 0.86 -20.35
N ASP A 149 3.61 1.68 -21.09
CA ASP A 149 3.36 3.09 -20.78
C ASP A 149 2.64 3.28 -19.42
N VAL A 150 1.76 2.34 -19.07
CA VAL A 150 1.11 2.31 -17.76
C VAL A 150 2.11 1.91 -16.69
N ASN A 151 2.99 0.93 -16.95
CA ASN A 151 3.99 0.49 -16.00
C ASN A 151 4.93 1.61 -15.57
N GLU A 152 5.50 2.33 -16.55
CA GLU A 152 6.40 3.46 -16.31
C GLU A 152 5.72 4.54 -15.48
N ARG A 153 4.48 4.90 -15.84
CA ARG A 153 3.72 5.93 -15.15
C ARG A 153 3.38 5.52 -13.72
N VAL A 154 2.84 4.32 -13.51
CA VAL A 154 2.44 3.83 -12.18
C VAL A 154 3.64 3.72 -11.24
N THR A 155 4.80 3.30 -11.76
CA THR A 155 6.09 3.29 -11.04
C THR A 155 6.49 4.69 -10.61
N HIS A 156 6.47 5.65 -11.54
CA HIS A 156 6.81 7.04 -11.27
C HIS A 156 5.87 7.65 -10.21
N ASP A 157 4.55 7.48 -10.38
CA ASP A 157 3.54 8.00 -9.46
C ASP A 157 3.70 7.39 -8.05
N PHE A 158 4.09 6.11 -7.94
CA PHE A 158 4.38 5.47 -6.66
C PHE A 158 5.63 6.06 -5.99
N LEU A 159 6.71 6.28 -6.76
CA LEU A 159 7.94 6.87 -6.27
C LEU A 159 7.73 8.32 -5.81
N GLU A 160 6.94 9.12 -6.53
CA GLU A 160 6.59 10.47 -6.10
C GLU A 160 5.83 10.45 -4.76
N ALA A 161 4.83 9.55 -4.62
CA ALA A 161 4.08 9.40 -3.38
C ALA A 161 4.98 8.93 -2.22
N ALA A 162 5.95 8.04 -2.48
CA ALA A 162 6.92 7.62 -1.48
C ALA A 162 7.87 8.77 -1.08
N GLN A 163 8.38 9.54 -2.05
CA GLN A 163 9.29 10.66 -1.80
C GLN A 163 8.63 11.79 -1.02
N ALA A 164 7.35 12.07 -1.27
CA ALA A 164 6.59 13.09 -0.53
C ALA A 164 6.51 12.81 0.97
N PHE A 165 6.74 11.58 1.40
CA PHE A 165 6.79 11.19 2.81
C PHE A 165 8.17 11.34 3.45
N PHE A 166 9.25 11.23 2.67
CA PHE A 166 10.62 11.36 3.16
C PHE A 166 11.16 12.80 3.19
N ASN A 167 10.38 13.78 2.69
CA ASN A 167 10.72 15.20 2.63
C ASN A 167 9.94 16.02 3.66
#